data_AF-A0A920TFY6-F1
#
_entry.id   AF-A0A920TFY6-F1
#
_cell.length_a   1.000
_cell.length_b   1.000
_cell.length_c   1.000
_cell.angle_alpha   90.00
_cell.angle_beta   90.00
_cell.angle_gamma   90.00
#
_symmetry.space_group_name_H-M   'P 1'
#
loop_
_entity.id
_entity.type
_entity.pdbx_description
1 polymer ?
#
loop_
_entity_poly.entity_id
_entity_poly.type
_entity_poly.pdbx_seq_one_letter_code
_entity_poly.pdbx_strand_id
1 'polypeptide(L)'
;MEFPIAGVVINPLYLAAIGFVVGVLGGFFGVGGGFIAGPMMFLSGVPMNFVVGTDLAHMTGKSIVAARRHSILGHVDFKLGVLMIIGTIIGVEIGAQVVEAIKEIGKADQIIGWAYVAILVAIGSFTAIESIRAIRMIHTDKIKQKKL
;
A
#
# COMPACT_ATOMS: atom_id res chain seq x y z
N MET A 1 -2.57 17.49 18.13
CA MET A 1 -2.30 18.30 16.94
C MET A 1 -3.61 18.40 16.19
N GLU A 2 -4.05 19.62 15.94
CA GLU A 2 -5.31 19.86 15.25
C GLU A 2 -5.06 19.80 13.75
N PHE A 3 -5.86 19.02 13.04
CA PHE A 3 -5.89 19.01 11.58
C PHE A 3 -7.11 19.83 11.13
N PRO A 4 -6.99 21.15 10.95
CA PRO A 4 -8.12 22.01 10.62
C PRO A 4 -8.79 21.64 9.28
N ILE A 5 -8.06 20.98 8.38
CA ILE A 5 -8.56 20.52 7.07
C ILE A 5 -9.33 19.20 7.19
N ALA A 6 -8.99 18.35 8.17
CA ALA A 6 -9.63 17.05 8.38
C ALA A 6 -10.61 17.03 9.58
N GLY A 7 -10.72 18.14 10.33
CA GLY A 7 -11.64 18.30 11.46
C GLY A 7 -11.32 17.42 12.67
N VAL A 8 -10.12 16.83 12.73
CA VAL A 8 -9.73 15.85 13.75
C VAL A 8 -8.57 16.33 14.61
N VAL A 9 -8.62 15.96 15.89
CA VAL A 9 -7.55 16.21 16.85
C VAL A 9 -6.85 14.89 17.14
N ILE A 10 -5.60 14.74 16.68
CA ILE A 10 -4.82 13.51 16.85
C ILE A 10 -3.59 13.81 17.69
N ASN A 11 -3.24 12.90 18.61
CA ASN A 11 -2.04 13.03 19.42
C ASN A 11 -0.77 12.96 18.53
N PRO A 12 0.14 13.94 18.57
CA PRO A 12 1.36 13.93 17.76
C PRO A 12 2.26 12.72 18.05
N LEU A 13 2.27 12.22 19.30
CA LEU A 13 3.04 11.04 19.67
C LEU A 13 2.49 9.76 19.00
N TYR A 14 1.16 9.67 18.84
CA TYR A 14 0.51 8.56 18.15
C TYR A 14 0.86 8.53 16.67
N LEU A 15 0.87 9.69 16.00
CA LEU A 15 1.28 9.81 14.60
C LEU A 15 2.76 9.48 14.42
N ALA A 16 3.63 9.92 15.33
CA ALA A 16 5.05 9.57 15.30
C ALA A 16 5.27 8.06 15.47
N ALA A 17 4.56 7.42 16.40
CA ALA A 17 4.63 5.98 16.61
C ALA A 17 4.15 5.19 15.38
N ILE A 18 3.01 5.57 14.78
CA ILE A 18 2.53 4.95 13.54
C ILE A 18 3.53 5.17 12.41
N GLY A 19 3.99 6.40 12.21
CA GLY A 19 4.94 6.74 11.16
C GLY A 19 6.24 5.94 11.29
N PHE A 20 6.73 5.74 12.52
CA PHE A 20 7.89 4.90 12.79
C PHE A 20 7.64 3.43 12.44
N VAL A 21 6.57 2.83 12.96
CA VAL A 21 6.22 1.41 12.71
C VAL A 21 6.00 1.17 11.21
N VAL A 22 5.23 2.03 10.56
CA VAL A 22 4.95 1.95 9.12
C VAL A 22 6.21 2.21 8.30
N GLY A 23 7.07 3.11 8.73
CA GLY A 23 8.37 3.40 8.11
C GLY A 23 9.27 2.17 8.11
N VAL A 24 9.45 1.56 9.29
CA VAL A 24 10.24 0.34 9.49
C VAL A 24 9.66 -0.81 8.68
N LEU A 25 8.39 -1.17 8.89
CA LEU A 25 7.76 -2.29 8.20
C LEU A 25 7.70 -2.07 6.68
N GLY A 26 7.33 -0.86 6.24
CA GLY A 26 7.30 -0.53 4.83
C GLY A 26 8.69 -0.56 4.17
N GLY A 27 9.76 -0.26 4.91
CA GLY A 27 11.14 -0.38 4.45
C GLY A 27 11.62 -1.83 4.34
N PHE A 28 11.27 -2.68 5.30
CA PHE A 28 11.62 -4.11 5.27
C PHE A 28 10.91 -4.89 4.16
N PHE A 29 9.60 -4.68 4.00
CA PHE A 29 8.82 -5.43 3.02
C PHE A 29 8.88 -4.82 1.62
N GLY A 30 9.21 -3.53 1.48
CA GLY A 30 9.17 -2.84 0.18
C GLY A 30 7.77 -2.67 -0.42
N VAL A 31 6.71 -3.10 0.29
CA VAL A 31 5.30 -3.08 -0.15
C VAL A 31 4.64 -1.70 0.02
N GLY A 32 5.38 -0.68 0.46
CA GLY A 32 4.88 0.70 0.52
C GLY A 32 4.19 1.12 1.82
N GLY A 33 3.95 0.23 2.80
CA GLY A 33 3.49 0.57 4.16
C GLY A 33 2.07 1.18 4.28
N GLY A 34 1.46 1.62 3.17
CA GLY A 34 0.12 2.20 3.14
C GLY A 34 -0.95 1.26 3.67
N PHE A 35 -0.74 -0.06 3.58
CA PHE A 35 -1.66 -1.07 4.12
C PHE A 35 -1.87 -1.01 5.64
N ILE A 36 -0.99 -0.35 6.41
CA ILE A 36 -1.13 -0.13 7.85
C ILE A 36 -1.47 1.32 8.16
N ALA A 37 -0.83 2.28 7.49
CA ALA A 37 -1.08 3.70 7.72
C ALA A 37 -2.54 4.08 7.40
N GLY A 38 -3.06 3.59 6.26
CA GLY A 38 -4.42 3.86 5.83
C GLY A 38 -5.49 3.47 6.85
N PRO A 39 -5.57 2.18 7.27
CA PRO A 39 -6.55 1.74 8.26
C PRO A 39 -6.39 2.45 9.60
N MET A 40 -5.15 2.67 10.08
CA MET A 40 -4.91 3.31 11.37
C MET A 40 -5.35 4.78 11.38
N MET A 41 -5.17 5.49 10.26
CA MET A 41 -5.68 6.86 10.11
C MET A 41 -7.20 6.88 9.98
N PHE A 42 -7.80 5.97 9.20
CA PHE A 42 -9.25 5.88 9.09
C PHE A 42 -9.91 5.59 10.44
N LEU A 43 -9.36 4.65 11.22
CA LEU A 43 -9.84 4.34 12.58
C LEU A 43 -9.67 5.50 13.56
N SER A 44 -8.71 6.40 13.32
CA SER A 44 -8.56 7.64 14.11
C SER A 44 -9.57 8.74 13.74
N GLY A 45 -10.49 8.46 12.81
CA GLY A 45 -11.56 9.38 12.40
C GLY A 45 -11.22 10.27 11.21
N VAL A 46 -10.09 10.03 10.53
CA VAL A 46 -9.73 10.80 9.33
C VAL A 46 -10.62 10.38 8.15
N PRO A 47 -11.25 11.32 7.43
CA PRO A 47 -12.06 11.00 6.24
C PRO A 47 -11.21 10.31 5.15
N MET A 48 -11.82 9.37 4.42
CA MET A 48 -11.08 8.42 3.57
C MET A 48 -10.35 9.09 2.39
N ASN A 49 -10.86 10.22 1.90
CA ASN A 49 -10.20 11.03 0.88
C ASN A 49 -8.81 11.53 1.31
N PHE A 50 -8.65 11.95 2.56
CA PHE A 50 -7.36 12.41 3.09
C PHE A 50 -6.41 11.25 3.40
N VAL A 51 -6.97 10.13 3.86
CA VAL A 51 -6.21 8.90 4.10
C VAL A 51 -5.54 8.42 2.82
N VAL A 52 -6.32 8.28 1.73
CA VAL A 52 -5.80 7.81 0.43
C VAL A 52 -4.75 8.77 -0.13
N GLY A 53 -4.98 10.08 -0.07
CA GLY A 53 -4.01 11.07 -0.55
C GLY A 53 -2.67 11.04 0.21
N THR A 54 -2.75 10.89 1.54
CA THR A 54 -1.56 10.82 2.40
C THR A 54 -0.76 9.55 2.13
N ASP A 55 -1.45 8.41 1.97
CA ASP A 55 -0.81 7.14 1.63
C ASP A 55 -0.10 7.19 0.27
N LEU A 56 -0.71 7.79 -0.75
CA LEU A 56 -0.09 7.95 -2.07
C LEU A 56 1.18 8.80 -2.02
N ALA A 57 1.17 9.91 -1.27
CA ALA A 57 2.34 10.76 -1.10
C ALA A 57 3.49 9.99 -0.41
N HIS A 58 3.16 9.25 0.64
CA HIS A 58 4.12 8.43 1.39
C HIS A 58 4.69 7.28 0.54
N MET A 59 3.85 6.62 -0.27
CA MET A 59 4.29 5.56 -1.18
C MET A 59 5.22 6.10 -2.28
N THR A 60 4.90 7.26 -2.84
CA THR A 60 5.73 7.93 -3.86
C THR A 60 7.15 8.18 -3.37
N GLY A 61 7.30 8.71 -2.15
CA GLY A 61 8.63 8.97 -1.55
C GLY A 61 9.50 7.72 -1.46
N LYS A 62 8.92 6.59 -1.03
CA LYS A 62 9.63 5.30 -0.94
C LYS A 62 9.97 4.73 -2.32
N SER A 63 9.03 4.81 -3.26
CA SER A 63 9.20 4.30 -4.62
C SER A 63 10.35 4.99 -5.35
N ILE A 64 10.54 6.31 -5.17
CA ILE A 64 11.67 7.03 -5.78
C ILE A 64 13.01 6.50 -5.27
N VAL A 65 13.15 6.31 -3.96
CA VAL A 65 14.38 5.78 -3.35
C VAL A 65 14.64 4.34 -3.81
N ALA A 66 13.60 3.50 -3.81
CA ALA A 66 13.68 2.12 -4.27
C ALA A 66 14.07 2.02 -5.74
N ALA A 67 13.41 2.79 -6.61
CA ALA A 67 13.69 2.84 -8.05
C ALA A 67 15.12 3.30 -8.33
N ARG A 68 15.59 4.35 -7.63
CA ARG A 68 16.98 4.81 -7.76
C ARG A 68 17.97 3.72 -7.35
N ARG A 69 17.74 3.04 -6.23
CA ARG A 69 18.62 1.96 -5.76
C ARG A 69 18.66 0.78 -6.72
N HIS A 70 17.51 0.36 -7.24
CA HIS A 70 17.43 -0.75 -8.20
C HIS A 70 17.97 -0.38 -9.59
N SER A 71 17.84 0.89 -10.00
CA SER A 71 18.39 1.39 -11.26
C SER A 71 19.91 1.34 -11.26
N ILE A 72 20.55 1.68 -10.14
CA ILE A 72 22.01 1.56 -9.98
C ILE A 72 22.48 0.09 -10.04
N LEU A 73 21.64 -0.86 -9.65
CA LEU A 73 21.93 -2.30 -9.70
C LEU A 73 21.73 -2.90 -11.10
N GLY A 74 21.28 -2.13 -12.10
CA GLY A 74 21.06 -2.62 -13.47
C GLY A 74 19.83 -3.51 -13.66
N HIS A 75 18.96 -3.64 -12.66
CA HIS A 75 17.77 -4.50 -12.70
C HIS A 75 16.50 -3.79 -13.22
N VAL A 76 16.61 -2.55 -13.71
CA VAL A 76 15.45 -1.77 -14.14
C VAL A 76 15.30 -1.83 -15.66
N ASP A 77 14.23 -2.48 -16.11
CA ASP A 77 13.77 -2.39 -17.48
C ASP A 77 12.91 -1.12 -17.65
N PHE A 78 13.51 -0.11 -18.27
CA PHE A 78 12.83 1.17 -18.53
C PHE A 78 11.64 1.05 -19.48
N LYS A 79 11.65 0.09 -20.42
CA LYS A 79 10.55 -0.13 -21.36
C LYS A 79 9.33 -0.67 -20.62
N LEU A 80 9.54 -1.65 -19.73
CA LEU A 80 8.52 -2.19 -18.85
C LEU A 80 8.01 -1.12 -17.87
N GLY A 81 8.91 -0.30 -17.32
CA GLY A 81 8.55 0.82 -16.44
C GLY A 81 7.61 1.83 -17.09
N VAL A 82 7.88 2.24 -18.33
CA VAL A 82 7.00 3.16 -19.08
C VAL A 82 5.62 2.55 -19.32
N LEU A 83 5.56 1.26 -19.70
CA LEU A 83 4.28 0.57 -19.90
C LEU A 83 3.45 0.53 -18.62
N MET A 84 4.10 0.26 -17.47
CA MET A 84 3.43 0.28 -16.17
C MET A 84 2.91 1.66 -15.79
N ILE A 85 3.65 2.74 -16.09
CA ILE A 85 3.21 4.11 -15.82
C ILE A 85 1.92 4.41 -16.60
N ILE A 86 1.87 4.09 -17.89
CA ILE A 86 0.69 4.34 -18.73
C ILE A 86 -0.53 3.59 -18.18
N GLY A 87 -0.39 2.30 -17.87
CA GLY A 87 -1.47 1.51 -17.28
C GLY A 87 -1.93 2.04 -15.92
N THR A 88 -0.98 2.51 -15.10
CA THR A 88 -1.29 3.07 -13.77
C THR A 88 -2.05 4.38 -13.88
N ILE A 89 -1.65 5.29 -14.78
CA ILE A 89 -2.35 6.58 -14.98
C ILE A 89 -3.82 6.32 -15.36
N ILE A 90 -4.05 5.48 -16.37
CA ILE A 90 -5.40 5.15 -16.84
C ILE A 90 -6.22 4.50 -15.71
N GLY A 91 -5.63 3.55 -14.99
CA GLY A 91 -6.30 2.87 -13.87
C GLY A 91 -6.66 3.80 -12.72
N VAL A 92 -5.75 4.72 -12.35
CA VAL A 92 -6.00 5.72 -11.29
C VAL A 92 -7.09 6.70 -11.71
N GLU A 93 -7.08 7.15 -12.96
CA GLU A 93 -8.07 8.10 -13.46
C GLU A 93 -9.48 7.50 -13.51
N ILE A 94 -9.62 6.27 -14.00
CA ILE A 94 -10.90 5.53 -13.95
C ILE A 94 -11.32 5.29 -12.50
N GLY A 95 -10.40 4.87 -11.63
CA GLY A 95 -10.68 4.63 -10.22
C GLY A 95 -11.16 5.89 -9.49
N ALA A 96 -10.55 7.04 -9.79
CA ALA A 96 -10.95 8.34 -9.22
C ALA A 96 -12.38 8.71 -9.61
N GLN A 97 -12.75 8.54 -10.88
CA GLN A 97 -14.12 8.80 -11.37
C GLN A 97 -15.14 7.88 -10.70
N VAL A 98 -14.81 6.60 -10.50
CA VAL A 98 -15.70 5.66 -9.77
C VAL A 98 -15.88 6.10 -8.31
N VAL A 99 -14.80 6.51 -7.64
CA VAL A 99 -14.88 7.00 -6.26
C VAL A 99 -15.72 8.27 -6.16
N GLU A 100 -15.61 9.18 -7.13
CA GLU A 100 -16.40 10.41 -7.19
C GLU A 100 -17.90 10.13 -7.44
N ALA A 101 -18.22 9.22 -8.35
CA ALA A 101 -19.60 8.76 -8.56
C ALA A 101 -20.21 8.13 -7.29
N ILE A 102 -19.41 7.39 -6.51
CA ILE A 102 -19.86 6.81 -5.24
C ILE A 102 -20.06 7.89 -4.16
N LYS A 103 -19.32 9.01 -4.22
CA LYS A 103 -19.49 10.14 -3.29
C LYS A 103 -20.84 10.83 -3.41
N GLU A 104 -21.37 10.95 -4.62
CA GLU A 104 -22.69 11.55 -4.84
C GLU A 104 -23.84 10.80 -4.14
N ILE A 105 -23.64 9.53 -3.79
CA ILE A 105 -24.63 8.65 -3.14
C ILE A 105 -24.70 8.88 -1.60
N GLY A 106 -23.82 9.70 -1.02
CA GLY A 106 -23.89 10.14 0.38
C GLY A 106 -23.41 9.13 1.43
N LYS A 107 -22.95 7.93 1.03
CA LYS A 107 -22.34 6.91 1.93
C LYS A 107 -20.91 6.51 1.51
N ALA A 108 -20.21 7.40 0.81
CA ALA A 108 -18.92 7.10 0.20
C ALA A 108 -17.86 6.61 1.18
N ASP A 109 -17.66 7.30 2.30
CA ASP A 109 -16.57 6.97 3.22
C ASP A 109 -16.68 5.54 3.77
N GLN A 110 -17.91 5.08 4.05
CA GLN A 110 -18.14 3.72 4.52
C GLN A 110 -17.92 2.68 3.40
N ILE A 111 -18.43 2.94 2.19
CA ILE A 111 -18.28 2.03 1.04
C ILE A 111 -16.80 1.90 0.66
N ILE A 112 -16.10 3.03 0.55
CA ILE A 112 -14.67 3.06 0.19
C ILE A 112 -13.84 2.42 1.29
N GLY A 113 -14.17 2.66 2.57
CA GLY A 113 -13.50 2.02 3.71
C GLY A 113 -13.60 0.50 3.68
N TRP A 114 -14.82 -0.06 3.51
CA TRP A 114 -15.00 -1.51 3.41
C TRP A 114 -14.35 -2.10 2.16
N ALA A 115 -14.45 -1.43 1.02
CA ALA A 115 -13.78 -1.86 -0.21
C ALA A 115 -12.25 -1.91 -0.03
N TYR A 116 -11.68 -0.88 0.60
CA TYR A 116 -10.26 -0.80 0.90
C TYR A 116 -9.81 -1.95 1.83
N VAL A 117 -10.54 -2.21 2.92
CA VAL A 117 -10.24 -3.35 3.81
C VAL A 117 -10.36 -4.68 3.07
N ALA A 118 -11.40 -4.88 2.25
CA ALA A 118 -11.59 -6.10 1.48
C ALA A 118 -10.42 -6.35 0.49
N ILE A 119 -9.97 -5.31 -0.21
CA ILE A 119 -8.82 -5.38 -1.12
C ILE A 119 -7.54 -5.72 -0.34
N LEU A 120 -7.30 -5.09 0.81
CA LEU A 120 -6.13 -5.37 1.63
C LEU A 120 -6.12 -6.81 2.16
N VAL A 121 -7.27 -7.32 2.62
CA VAL A 121 -7.41 -8.71 3.07
C VAL A 121 -7.16 -9.68 1.92
N ALA A 122 -7.68 -9.39 0.73
CA ALA A 122 -7.46 -10.21 -0.46
C ALA A 122 -5.97 -10.26 -0.86
N ILE A 123 -5.32 -9.09 -0.97
CA ILE A 123 -3.88 -8.99 -1.32
C ILE A 123 -3.02 -9.65 -0.25
N GLY A 124 -3.30 -9.39 1.03
CA GLY A 124 -2.58 -9.97 2.16
C GLY A 124 -2.69 -11.50 2.17
N SER A 125 -3.90 -12.03 1.96
CA SER A 125 -4.15 -13.48 1.90
C SER A 125 -3.47 -14.11 0.69
N PHE A 126 -3.57 -13.49 -0.49
CA PHE A 126 -2.90 -13.96 -1.70
C PHE A 126 -1.38 -14.03 -1.50
N THR A 127 -0.79 -12.97 -0.96
CA THR A 127 0.65 -12.90 -0.69
C THR A 127 1.08 -13.94 0.35
N ALA A 128 0.28 -14.16 1.39
CA ALA A 128 0.56 -15.16 2.42
C ALA A 128 0.54 -16.58 1.85
N ILE A 129 -0.44 -16.90 1.01
CA ILE A 129 -0.54 -18.20 0.34
C ILE A 129 0.67 -18.43 -0.56
N GLU A 130 1.05 -17.42 -1.36
CA GLU A 130 2.17 -17.52 -2.29
C GLU A 130 3.50 -17.67 -1.55
N SER A 131 3.69 -16.92 -0.46
CA SER A 131 4.85 -17.04 0.42
C SER A 131 4.96 -18.44 1.03
N ILE A 132 3.87 -19.00 1.54
CA ILE A 132 3.85 -20.37 2.10
C ILE A 132 4.14 -21.41 1.01
N ARG A 133 3.58 -21.24 -0.19
CA ARG A 133 3.85 -22.14 -1.33
C ARG A 133 5.32 -22.10 -1.74
N ALA A 134 5.92 -20.92 -1.85
CA ALA A 134 7.33 -20.76 -2.16
C ALA A 134 8.23 -21.44 -1.12
N ILE A 135 7.93 -21.29 0.18
CA ILE A 135 8.70 -21.96 1.26
C ILE A 135 8.57 -23.49 1.17
N ARG A 136 7.37 -24.03 0.90
CA ARG A 136 7.16 -25.48 0.75
C ARG A 136 7.90 -26.06 -0.47
N MET A 137 7.97 -25.33 -1.58
CA MET A 137 8.71 -25.76 -2.77
C MET A 137 10.21 -25.87 -2.48
N ILE A 138 10.80 -24.86 -1.82
CA ILE A 138 12.22 -24.88 -1.43
C ILE A 138 12.52 -26.04 -0.46
N HIS A 139 11.61 -26.34 0.47
CA HIS A 139 11.78 -27.47 1.40
C HIS A 139 11.72 -28.84 0.69
N THR A 140 10.86 -28.98 -0.31
CA THR A 140 10.70 -30.22 -1.10
C THR A 140 11.93 -30.48 -1.97
N ASP A 141 12.51 -29.45 -2.59
CA ASP A 141 13.72 -29.57 -3.40
C ASP A 141 14.96 -29.95 -2.56
N LYS A 142 15.10 -29.41 -1.35
CA LYS A 142 16.18 -29.81 -0.43
C LYS A 142 16.12 -31.29 0.00
N ILE A 143 14.92 -31.85 0.13
CA ILE A 143 14.74 -33.28 0.48
C ILE A 143 15.11 -34.18 -0.71
N LYS A 144 14.82 -33.76 -1.94
CA LYS A 144 15.21 -34.49 -3.17
C LYS A 144 16.72 -34.48 -3.38
N GLN A 145 17.38 -33.34 -3.14
CA GLN A 145 18.84 -33.22 -3.31
C GLN A 145 19.65 -34.01 -2.29
N LYS A 146 19.11 -34.25 -1.08
CA LYS A 146 19.78 -35.03 -0.02
C LYS A 146 19.62 -36.56 -0.19
N LYS A 147 18.80 -37.01 -1.15
CA LYS A 147 18.55 -38.42 -1.47
C LYS A 147 19.32 -38.93 -2.70
N LEU A 148 20.00 -38.03 -3.42
CA LEU A 148 20.96 -38.32 -4.49
C LEU A 148 22.38 -38.26 -3.91
#